data_AF-A0AAV6R9N1-F1
#
_entry.id   AF-A0AAV6R9N1-F1
#
_cell.length_a   1.000
_cell.length_b   1.000
_cell.length_c   1.000
_cell.angle_alpha   90.00
_cell.angle_beta   90.00
_cell.angle_gamma   90.00
#
_symmetry.space_group_name_H-M   'P 1'
#
loop_
_entity.id
_entity.type
_entity.pdbx_description
1 polymer ?
#
loop_
_entity_poly.entity_id
_entity_poly.type
_entity_poly.pdbx_seq_one_letter_code
_entity_poly.pdbx_strand_id
1 'polypeptide(L)'
;MQEHYDEFFEEVFTEMEEKYGEVEEMNVCDNLGDHLVGNVYVKFRREEDAEKAVMDLNNRWFNAQPIHAELSPVTDFREACCRQYEMGECTRGGFCNFMHLKPISRELRRELYGRRRKRHRSRSRSRERRSRSRDRRRGNGGGGGGGGGGGGGGGGGGRERRRSRDRERSGRF
;
A
#
# COMPACT_ATOMS: atom_id res chain seq x y z
N MET A 1 9.17 -23.50 -7.11
CA MET A 1 10.00 -22.80 -6.10
C MET A 1 9.38 -21.48 -5.65
N GLN A 2 8.93 -20.60 -6.55
CA GLN A 2 8.16 -19.41 -6.14
C GLN A 2 6.80 -19.77 -5.53
N GLU A 3 6.08 -20.75 -6.09
CA GLU A 3 4.80 -21.24 -5.57
C GLU A 3 4.91 -21.70 -4.11
N HIS A 4 5.89 -22.54 -3.77
CA HIS A 4 6.12 -22.95 -2.36
C HIS A 4 6.44 -21.78 -1.42
N TYR A 5 7.10 -20.74 -1.92
CA TYR A 5 7.34 -19.54 -1.11
C TYR A 5 6.07 -18.74 -0.91
N ASP A 6 5.26 -18.60 -1.96
CA ASP A 6 3.97 -17.93 -1.90
C ASP A 6 3.01 -18.68 -0.96
N GLU A 7 2.97 -20.02 -1.01
CA GLU A 7 2.23 -20.89 -0.09
C GLU A 7 2.66 -20.68 1.37
N PHE A 8 3.97 -20.73 1.63
CA PHE A 8 4.51 -20.44 2.97
C PHE A 8 4.12 -19.05 3.47
N PHE A 9 4.26 -18.04 2.59
CA PHE A 9 3.93 -16.66 2.95
C PHE A 9 2.43 -16.51 3.25
N GLU A 10 1.57 -17.12 2.45
CA GLU A 10 0.13 -17.12 2.67
C GLU A 10 -0.27 -17.82 3.98
N GLU A 11 0.32 -18.99 4.27
CA GLU A 11 0.07 -19.75 5.49
C GLU A 11 0.41 -18.92 6.73
N VAL A 12 1.62 -18.36 6.78
CA VAL A 12 2.05 -17.52 7.91
C VAL A 12 1.20 -16.25 8.01
N PHE A 13 0.96 -15.56 6.89
CA PHE A 13 0.18 -14.32 6.90
C PHE A 13 -1.25 -14.53 7.41
N THR A 14 -1.92 -15.57 6.92
CA THR A 14 -3.31 -15.91 7.31
C THR A 14 -3.37 -16.27 8.79
N GLU A 15 -2.45 -17.11 9.26
CA GLU A 15 -2.35 -17.49 10.66
C GLU A 15 -2.17 -16.27 11.57
N MET A 16 -1.30 -15.32 11.19
CA MET A 16 -1.07 -14.09 11.96
C MET A 16 -2.33 -13.20 12.00
N GLU A 17 -2.99 -13.00 10.86
CA GLU A 17 -4.22 -12.18 10.79
C GLU A 17 -5.40 -12.80 11.55
N GLU A 18 -5.55 -14.13 11.51
CA GLU A 18 -6.69 -14.82 12.12
C GLU A 18 -6.54 -14.99 13.63
N LYS A 19 -5.33 -15.28 14.13
CA LYS A 19 -5.12 -15.60 15.55
C LYS A 19 -4.74 -14.42 16.42
N TYR A 20 -3.95 -13.48 15.89
CA TYR A 20 -3.34 -12.43 16.72
C TYR A 20 -3.92 -11.06 16.44
N GLY A 21 -3.96 -10.62 15.18
CA GLY A 21 -4.49 -9.31 14.85
C GLY A 21 -4.16 -8.82 13.45
N GLU A 22 -4.64 -7.62 13.13
CA GLU A 22 -4.47 -7.05 11.79
C GLU A 22 -2.99 -6.81 11.47
N VAL A 23 -2.46 -7.50 10.46
CA VAL A 23 -1.07 -7.35 9.98
C VAL A 23 -0.96 -6.14 9.05
N GLU A 24 -0.15 -5.14 9.37
CA GLU A 24 0.12 -4.02 8.46
C GLU A 24 1.07 -4.42 7.34
N GLU A 25 2.14 -5.13 7.69
CA GLU A 25 3.18 -5.53 6.75
C GLU A 25 3.86 -6.80 7.24
N MET A 26 4.17 -7.72 6.32
CA MET A 26 4.92 -8.93 6.60
C MET A 26 6.01 -9.10 5.55
N ASN A 27 7.22 -9.46 6.00
CA ASN A 27 8.41 -9.57 5.16
C ASN A 27 9.24 -10.79 5.57
N VAL A 28 9.85 -11.47 4.59
CA VAL A 28 10.72 -12.63 4.80
C VAL A 28 12.12 -12.32 4.26
N CYS A 29 13.14 -12.62 5.05
CA CYS A 29 14.53 -12.38 4.70
C CYS A 29 15.16 -13.55 3.93
N ASP A 30 15.81 -13.22 2.83
CA ASP A 30 16.60 -14.08 1.94
C ASP A 30 18.11 -13.81 2.13
N ASN A 31 18.50 -13.34 3.32
CA ASN A 31 19.90 -13.11 3.65
C ASN A 31 20.66 -14.45 3.67
N LEU A 32 21.96 -14.40 3.35
CA LEU A 32 22.85 -15.57 3.45
C LEU A 32 23.59 -15.65 4.79
N GLY A 33 23.53 -14.60 5.60
CA GLY A 33 24.20 -14.53 6.89
C GLY A 33 23.33 -15.11 8.01
N ASP A 34 23.94 -15.85 8.93
CA ASP A 34 23.26 -16.56 10.02
C ASP A 34 22.38 -15.67 10.89
N HIS A 35 22.68 -14.37 10.97
CA HIS A 35 21.93 -13.40 11.77
C HIS A 35 20.61 -12.95 11.14
N LEU A 36 20.41 -13.17 9.83
CA LEU A 36 19.22 -12.70 9.10
C LEU A 36 18.58 -13.77 8.19
N VAL A 37 19.25 -14.88 7.94
CA VAL A 37 18.77 -15.94 7.06
C VAL A 37 17.44 -16.52 7.56
N GLY A 38 16.41 -16.47 6.72
CA GLY A 38 15.10 -17.05 7.04
C GLY A 38 14.26 -16.28 8.06
N ASN A 39 14.71 -15.12 8.55
CA ASN A 39 13.94 -14.33 9.50
C ASN A 39 12.63 -13.83 8.87
N VAL A 40 11.53 -13.96 9.63
CA VAL A 40 10.22 -13.46 9.26
C VAL A 40 9.86 -12.30 10.19
N TYR A 41 9.51 -11.16 9.60
CA TYR A 41 9.07 -9.98 10.32
C TYR A 41 7.60 -9.72 10.05
N VAL A 42 6.82 -9.59 11.13
CA VAL A 42 5.40 -9.29 11.08
C VAL A 42 5.15 -8.01 11.85
N LYS A 43 4.66 -6.98 11.17
CA LYS A 43 4.25 -5.71 11.79
C LYS A 43 2.73 -5.73 11.95
N PHE A 44 2.26 -5.78 13.18
CA PHE A 44 0.85 -5.64 13.52
C PHE A 44 0.43 -4.18 13.60
N ARG A 45 -0.87 -3.93 13.45
CA ARG A 45 -1.48 -2.61 13.62
C ARG A 45 -1.45 -2.14 15.09
N ARG A 46 -1.45 -3.09 16.03
CA ARG A 46 -1.47 -2.84 17.47
C ARG A 46 -0.31 -3.57 18.12
N GLU A 47 0.34 -2.91 19.07
CA GLU A 47 1.45 -3.49 19.83
C GLU A 47 0.99 -4.66 20.71
N GLU A 48 -0.21 -4.59 21.29
CA GLU A 48 -0.82 -5.66 22.08
C GLU A 48 -0.96 -6.98 21.30
N ASP A 49 -1.20 -6.91 19.99
CA ASP A 49 -1.35 -8.09 19.13
C ASP A 49 0.03 -8.75 18.89
N ALA A 50 1.09 -7.95 18.81
CA ALA A 50 2.47 -8.43 18.70
C ALA A 50 2.93 -9.14 19.99
N GLU A 51 2.62 -8.57 21.16
CA GLU A 51 2.93 -9.20 22.46
C GLU A 51 2.25 -10.57 22.60
N LYS A 52 0.95 -10.64 22.27
CA LYS A 52 0.19 -11.91 22.27
C LYS A 52 0.78 -12.93 21.31
N ALA A 53 1.14 -12.50 20.09
CA ALA A 53 1.75 -13.37 19.10
C ALA A 53 3.05 -13.98 19.61
N VAL A 54 3.95 -13.18 20.19
CA VAL A 54 5.22 -13.66 20.75
C VAL A 54 5.00 -14.66 21.89
N MET A 55 4.06 -14.38 22.79
CA MET A 55 3.75 -15.29 23.91
C MET A 55 3.23 -16.64 23.44
N ASP A 56 2.33 -16.67 22.47
CA ASP A 56 1.74 -17.91 21.97
C ASP A 56 2.72 -18.67 21.05
N LEU A 57 3.39 -17.98 20.12
CA LEU A 57 4.28 -18.61 19.14
C LEU A 57 5.45 -19.35 19.77
N ASN A 58 6.03 -18.84 20.85
CA ASN A 58 7.13 -19.51 21.55
C ASN A 58 6.73 -20.87 22.19
N ASN A 59 5.44 -21.18 22.26
CA ASN A 59 4.92 -22.46 22.74
C ASN A 59 4.51 -23.41 21.59
N ARG A 60 4.85 -23.06 20.35
CA ARG A 60 4.38 -23.74 19.14
C ARG A 60 5.53 -24.27 18.29
N TRP A 61 5.17 -25.18 17.38
CA TRP A 61 6.07 -25.82 16.44
C TRP A 61 5.63 -25.50 15.02
N PHE A 62 6.59 -25.30 14.13
CA PHE A 62 6.39 -25.12 12.70
C PHE A 62 7.36 -26.01 11.94
N ASN A 63 6.86 -26.83 11.02
CA ASN A 63 7.67 -27.77 10.23
C ASN A 63 8.64 -28.63 11.08
N ALA A 64 8.14 -29.20 12.19
CA ALA A 64 8.90 -29.99 13.16
C ALA A 64 10.09 -29.26 13.84
N GLN A 65 10.11 -27.93 13.80
CA GLN A 65 11.04 -27.08 14.55
C GLN A 65 10.26 -26.23 15.56
N PRO A 66 10.80 -25.97 16.76
CA PRO A 66 10.22 -25.00 17.68
C PRO A 66 10.28 -23.60 17.06
N ILE A 67 9.23 -22.79 17.27
CA ILE A 67 9.21 -21.40 16.81
C ILE A 67 9.92 -20.53 17.84
N HIS A 68 10.81 -19.66 17.36
CA HIS A 68 11.44 -18.61 18.17
C HIS A 68 10.88 -17.26 17.75
N ALA A 69 10.12 -16.62 18.64
CA ALA A 69 9.52 -15.31 18.39
C ALA A 69 10.00 -14.29 19.42
N GLU A 70 10.31 -13.07 18.98
CA GLU A 70 10.71 -11.96 19.83
C GLU A 70 10.13 -10.64 19.30
N LEU A 71 10.01 -9.64 20.18
CA LEU A 71 9.62 -8.29 19.77
C LEU A 71 10.82 -7.60 19.10
N SER A 72 10.60 -7.15 17.87
CA SER A 72 11.62 -6.43 17.11
C SER A 72 11.51 -4.92 17.32
N PRO A 73 12.64 -4.21 17.52
CA PRO A 73 12.66 -2.75 17.57
C PRO A 73 12.50 -2.10 16.18
N VAL A 74 12.43 -2.89 15.10
CA VAL A 74 12.32 -2.38 13.73
C VAL A 74 10.93 -1.80 13.49
N THR A 75 10.85 -0.48 13.38
CA THR A 75 9.59 0.25 13.14
C THR A 75 9.33 0.56 11.68
N ASP A 76 10.38 0.79 10.88
CA ASP A 76 10.30 1.08 9.44
C ASP A 76 11.21 0.13 8.65
N PHE A 77 10.59 -0.76 7.87
CA PHE A 77 11.31 -1.71 7.02
C PHE A 77 12.15 -1.02 5.96
N ARG A 78 11.75 0.16 5.47
CA ARG A 78 12.47 0.87 4.39
C ARG A 78 13.87 1.30 4.82
N GLU A 79 14.07 1.55 6.11
CA GLU A 79 15.38 1.90 6.67
C GLU A 79 16.22 0.65 6.97
N ALA A 80 15.57 -0.46 7.31
CA ALA A 80 16.23 -1.74 7.59
C ALA A 80 16.58 -2.54 6.31
N CYS A 81 15.93 -2.25 5.18
CA CYS A 81 16.13 -2.97 3.92
C CYS A 81 17.42 -2.56 3.19
N CYS A 82 18.06 -3.54 2.57
CA CYS A 82 19.24 -3.33 1.74
C CYS A 82 18.84 -2.77 0.37
N ARG A 83 19.04 -1.47 0.15
CA ARG A 83 18.74 -0.82 -1.15
C ARG A 83 19.54 -1.42 -2.32
N GLN A 84 20.78 -1.82 -2.07
CA GLN A 84 21.61 -2.47 -3.10
C GLN A 84 21.03 -3.84 -3.50
N TYR A 85 20.46 -4.58 -2.55
CA TYR A 85 19.82 -5.87 -2.85
C TYR A 85 18.54 -5.69 -3.65
N GLU A 86 17.74 -4.66 -3.34
CA GLU A 86 16.56 -4.29 -4.12
C GLU A 86 16.90 -4.02 -5.59
N MET A 87 18.09 -3.49 -5.87
CA MET A 87 18.61 -3.25 -7.22
C MET A 87 19.35 -4.46 -7.83
N GLY A 88 19.55 -5.54 -7.07
CA GLY A 88 20.31 -6.72 -7.50
C GLY A 88 21.83 -6.56 -7.48
N GLU A 89 22.35 -5.56 -6.77
CA GLU A 89 23.77 -5.16 -6.79
C GLU A 89 24.47 -5.39 -5.44
N CYS A 90 23.80 -5.99 -4.44
CA CYS A 90 24.44 -6.25 -3.15
C CYS A 90 25.50 -7.35 -3.27
N THR A 91 26.77 -6.98 -3.12
CA THR A 91 27.91 -7.90 -3.18
C THR A 91 28.41 -8.35 -1.80
N ARG A 92 27.75 -7.91 -0.72
CA ARG A 92 28.17 -8.21 0.67
C ARG A 92 27.92 -9.68 1.07
N GLY A 93 27.08 -10.40 0.33
CA GLY A 93 26.75 -11.80 0.62
C GLY A 93 26.26 -11.98 2.06
N GLY A 94 26.84 -12.96 2.77
CA GLY A 94 26.52 -13.25 4.17
C GLY A 94 26.92 -12.16 5.18
N PHE A 95 27.71 -11.16 4.77
CA PHE A 95 28.13 -10.06 5.64
C PHE A 95 27.22 -8.83 5.56
N CYS A 96 26.10 -8.91 4.83
CA CYS A 96 25.14 -7.81 4.80
C CYS A 96 24.34 -7.75 6.11
N ASN A 97 24.34 -6.58 6.74
CA ASN A 97 23.57 -6.31 7.97
C ASN A 97 22.19 -5.70 7.71
N PHE A 98 21.81 -5.55 6.44
CA PHE A 98 20.51 -5.03 6.04
C PHE A 98 19.64 -6.17 5.51
N MET A 99 18.33 -6.06 5.70
CA MET A 99 17.36 -7.08 5.29
C MET A 99 17.34 -7.21 3.77
N HIS A 100 17.55 -8.43 3.28
CA HIS A 100 17.36 -8.81 1.89
C HIS A 100 15.97 -9.42 1.77
N LEU A 101 14.99 -8.67 1.30
CA LEU A 101 13.61 -9.15 1.28
C LEU A 101 13.34 -10.04 0.08
N LYS A 102 12.72 -11.20 0.31
CA LYS A 102 12.22 -12.05 -0.77
C LYS A 102 10.85 -11.54 -1.26
N PRO A 103 10.74 -11.09 -2.52
CA PRO A 103 9.47 -10.57 -3.02
C PRO A 103 8.44 -11.70 -3.19
N ILE A 104 7.21 -11.44 -2.75
CA ILE A 104 6.04 -12.27 -3.06
C ILE A 104 5.56 -12.04 -4.50
N SER A 105 4.85 -13.00 -5.07
CA SER A 105 4.24 -12.79 -6.39
C SER A 105 3.25 -11.62 -6.38
N ARG A 106 3.12 -10.98 -7.54
CA ARG A 106 2.20 -9.83 -7.72
C ARG A 106 0.74 -10.22 -7.49
N GLU A 107 0.41 -11.49 -7.74
CA GLU A 107 -0.93 -12.04 -7.56
C GLU A 107 -1.22 -12.21 -6.07
N LEU A 108 -0.34 -12.88 -5.32
CA LEU A 108 -0.47 -13.04 -3.88
C LEU A 108 -0.52 -11.68 -3.17
N ARG A 109 0.34 -10.74 -3.55
CA ARG A 109 0.31 -9.37 -2.99
C ARG A 109 -1.05 -8.70 -3.18
N ARG A 110 -1.68 -8.90 -4.33
CA ARG A 110 -3.00 -8.33 -4.64
C ARG A 110 -4.10 -9.06 -3.87
N GLU A 111 -3.96 -10.34 -3.62
CA GLU A 111 -4.90 -11.12 -2.85
C GLU A 111 -4.91 -10.72 -1.37
N LEU A 112 -3.75 -10.81 -0.71
CA LEU A 112 -3.62 -10.54 0.72
C LEU A 112 -3.96 -9.08 1.05
N TYR A 113 -3.29 -8.13 0.40
CA TYR A 113 -3.46 -6.71 0.70
C TYR A 113 -4.59 -6.03 -0.09
N GLY A 114 -5.02 -6.59 -1.22
CA GLY A 114 -6.09 -6.01 -2.04
C GLY A 114 -7.50 -6.33 -1.53
N ARG A 115 -7.71 -7.43 -0.78
CA ARG A 115 -8.96 -7.70 -0.04
C ARG A 115 -9.31 -6.55 0.91
N ARG A 116 -8.30 -5.94 1.56
CA ARG A 116 -8.45 -4.78 2.46
C ARG A 116 -9.05 -3.56 1.76
N ARG A 117 -8.64 -3.27 0.51
CA ARG A 117 -9.16 -2.12 -0.28
C ARG A 117 -10.65 -2.22 -0.60
N LYS A 118 -11.20 -3.43 -0.81
CA LYS A 118 -12.63 -3.63 -1.10
C LYS A 118 -13.50 -3.38 0.13
N ARG A 119 -13.06 -3.83 1.32
CA ARG A 119 -13.79 -3.67 2.59
C ARG A 119 -13.87 -2.21 3.07
N HIS A 120 -12.89 -1.37 2.76
CA HIS A 120 -12.95 0.07 3.03
C HIS A 120 -13.80 0.86 2.02
N ARG A 121 -13.91 0.39 0.78
CA ARG A 121 -14.67 1.08 -0.29
C ARG A 121 -16.19 0.86 -0.19
N SER A 122 -16.63 -0.24 0.41
CA SER A 122 -18.06 -0.49 0.66
C SER A 122 -18.64 0.42 1.75
N ARG A 123 -17.84 0.84 2.73
CA ARG A 123 -18.26 1.77 3.80
C ARG A 123 -18.37 3.24 3.36
N SER A 124 -17.69 3.64 2.28
CA SER A 124 -17.65 5.02 1.79
C SER A 124 -18.70 5.32 0.72
N ARG A 125 -19.32 4.30 0.09
CA ARG A 125 -20.35 4.48 -0.95
C ARG A 125 -21.79 4.58 -0.44
N SER A 126 -22.05 4.41 0.86
CA SER A 126 -23.42 4.44 1.39
C SER A 126 -23.95 5.82 1.80
N ARG A 127 -23.13 6.89 1.74
CA ARG A 127 -23.53 8.23 2.21
C ARG A 127 -23.98 9.23 1.14
N GLU A 128 -23.94 8.89 -0.15
CA GLU A 128 -24.23 9.88 -1.21
C GLU A 128 -25.32 9.44 -2.20
N ARG A 129 -26.42 8.83 -1.72
CA ARG A 129 -27.63 8.61 -2.53
C ARG A 129 -28.96 8.79 -1.78
N ARG A 130 -29.03 9.69 -0.79
CA ARG A 130 -30.30 10.09 -0.17
C ARG A 130 -30.35 11.59 0.11
N SER A 131 -30.73 12.38 -0.91
CA SER A 131 -31.61 13.57 -0.78
C SER A 131 -31.61 14.42 -2.05
N ARG A 132 -32.28 13.96 -3.12
CA ARG A 132 -32.84 14.86 -4.16
C ARG A 132 -34.25 14.41 -4.53
N SER A 133 -35.12 14.34 -3.52
CA SER A 133 -36.56 14.49 -3.70
C SER A 133 -37.01 15.60 -2.75
N ARG A 134 -37.05 16.83 -3.27
CA ARG A 134 -37.92 17.87 -2.72
C ARG A 134 -38.77 18.37 -3.86
N ASP A 135 -40.01 17.95 -3.79
CA ASP A 135 -41.22 18.44 -4.43
C ASP A 135 -41.12 19.86 -4.99
N ARG A 136 -41.48 19.99 -6.28
CA ARG A 136 -41.99 21.24 -6.85
C ARG A 136 -43.35 20.95 -7.49
N ARG A 137 -44.41 21.05 -6.69
CA ARG A 137 -45.78 21.34 -7.13
C ARG A 137 -46.26 22.61 -6.43
N ARG A 138 -47.09 23.38 -7.14
CA ARG A 138 -47.61 24.75 -6.92
C ARG A 138 -46.67 25.82 -7.51
N GLY A 139 -47.11 26.74 -8.38
CA GLY A 139 -48.43 27.06 -8.88
C GLY A 139 -48.34 28.24 -9.86
N ASN A 140 -49.34 28.30 -10.74
CA ASN A 140 -49.67 29.31 -11.74
C ASN A 140 -49.77 30.75 -11.16
N GLY A 141 -49.28 31.77 -11.87
CA GLY A 141 -49.67 33.18 -11.61
C GLY A 141 -48.69 34.27 -12.05
N GLY A 142 -48.93 34.82 -13.26
CA GLY A 142 -48.86 36.23 -13.69
C GLY A 142 -47.86 37.26 -13.11
N GLY A 143 -47.22 38.00 -14.03
CA GLY A 143 -47.30 39.47 -14.04
C GLY A 143 -46.08 40.29 -13.60
N GLY A 144 -45.62 41.17 -14.52
CA GLY A 144 -44.84 42.40 -14.26
C GLY A 144 -43.34 42.17 -13.95
N GLY A 145 -42.36 42.87 -14.52
CA GLY A 145 -42.31 44.20 -15.12
C GLY A 145 -41.08 44.92 -14.55
N GLY A 146 -40.23 45.49 -15.41
CA GLY A 146 -39.33 46.61 -15.04
C GLY A 146 -37.85 46.32 -14.81
N GLY A 147 -37.02 46.78 -15.76
CA GLY A 147 -36.04 47.85 -15.49
C GLY A 147 -34.60 47.50 -15.12
N GLY A 148 -33.68 47.68 -16.09
CA GLY A 148 -32.68 48.76 -15.99
C GLY A 148 -31.24 48.47 -15.53
N GLY A 149 -30.29 48.64 -16.46
CA GLY A 149 -28.91 49.15 -16.27
C GLY A 149 -27.86 48.17 -15.72
N GLY A 150 -26.59 48.12 -16.14
CA GLY A 150 -25.79 48.92 -17.05
C GLY A 150 -24.29 48.79 -16.66
N GLY A 151 -23.39 48.62 -17.65
CA GLY A 151 -21.92 48.76 -17.54
C GLY A 151 -21.13 47.52 -17.07
N GLY A 152 -19.97 47.12 -17.61
CA GLY A 152 -19.08 47.70 -18.62
C GLY A 152 -17.64 47.18 -18.39
N GLY A 153 -16.93 46.79 -19.46
CA GLY A 153 -15.48 46.55 -19.52
C GLY A 153 -15.05 45.08 -19.35
N GLY A 154 -14.21 44.45 -20.19
CA GLY A 154 -13.38 44.91 -21.30
C GLY A 154 -12.03 44.17 -21.27
N GLY A 155 -11.68 43.46 -22.35
CA GLY A 155 -10.36 42.85 -22.61
C GLY A 155 -10.36 41.32 -22.49
N GLY A 156 -10.17 40.50 -23.52
CA GLY A 156 -9.56 40.70 -24.83
C GLY A 156 -8.31 39.83 -24.94
N GLY A 157 -8.30 38.85 -25.85
CA GLY A 157 -7.06 38.17 -26.26
C GLY A 157 -7.15 36.65 -26.37
N GLY A 158 -7.89 36.14 -27.35
CA GLY A 158 -7.63 34.80 -27.87
C GLY A 158 -6.30 34.77 -28.63
N ARG A 159 -5.66 33.60 -28.66
CA ARG A 159 -5.30 32.90 -29.90
C ARG A 159 -4.52 31.63 -29.62
N GLU A 160 -5.13 30.55 -30.06
CA GLU A 160 -4.48 29.35 -30.57
C GLU A 160 -3.18 29.66 -31.32
N ARG A 161 -2.17 28.81 -31.17
CA ARG A 161 -1.62 28.02 -32.30
C ARG A 161 -0.49 27.10 -31.86
N ARG A 162 -0.75 25.83 -32.15
CA ARG A 162 0.20 24.73 -32.40
C ARG A 162 1.48 25.21 -33.11
N ARG A 163 2.63 24.60 -32.79
CA ARG A 163 3.38 23.73 -33.72
C ARG A 163 4.67 23.19 -33.10
N SER A 164 4.84 21.89 -33.31
CA SER A 164 6.05 21.08 -33.17
C SER A 164 7.27 21.68 -33.90
N ARG A 165 8.46 21.38 -33.40
CA ARG A 165 9.45 20.53 -34.12
C ARG A 165 10.78 20.43 -33.35
N ASP A 166 11.22 19.19 -33.26
CA ASP A 166 12.57 18.66 -33.39
C ASP A 166 13.73 19.65 -33.52
N ARG A 167 14.81 19.35 -32.78
CA ARG A 167 16.13 19.13 -33.40
C ARG A 167 17.14 18.50 -32.44
N GLU A 168 17.60 17.33 -32.84
CA GLU A 168 18.92 16.78 -32.55
C GLU A 168 20.01 17.84 -32.80
N ARG A 169 21.04 17.86 -31.94
CA ARG A 169 22.40 18.14 -32.42
C ARG A 169 23.44 17.48 -31.52
N SER A 170 24.24 16.67 -32.18
CA SER A 170 25.45 15.99 -31.76
C SER A 170 26.62 16.93 -31.46
N GLY A 171 27.51 16.48 -30.56
CA GLY A 171 28.95 16.41 -30.85
C GLY A 171 29.91 17.42 -30.20
N ARG A 172 30.82 16.86 -29.39
CA ARG A 172 32.24 17.23 -29.12
C ARG A 172 32.53 18.57 -28.43
N PHE A 173 33.23 18.52 -27.29
CA PHE A 173 34.70 18.43 -27.21
C PHE A 173 35.09 17.49 -26.05
#